data_AF-A0A945H4T5-F1
#
_entry.id   AF-A0A945H4T5-F1
#
_cell.length_a   1.000
_cell.length_b   1.000
_cell.length_c   1.000
_cell.angle_alpha   90.00
_cell.angle_beta   90.00
_cell.angle_gamma   90.00
#
_symmetry.space_group_name_H-M   'P 1'
#
loop_
_entity.id
_entity.type
_entity.pdbx_description
1 polymer ?
#
loop_
_entity_poly.entity_id
_entity_poly.type
_entity_poly.pdbx_seq_one_letter_code
_entity_poly.pdbx_strand_id
1 'polypeptide(L)' 'PVVGAIGTLQALETLKLIVGIGESLAGYLLTFDARYMDWRKLKLPQNPDCEACNNFRDNRTESEA' A
#
# COMPACT_ATOMS: atom_id res chain seq x y z
N PRO A 1 -3.21 -17.35 -12.85
CA PRO A 1 -3.86 -16.01 -13.01
C PRO A 1 -3.66 -15.07 -11.82
N VAL A 2 -3.62 -15.57 -10.57
CA VAL A 2 -3.50 -14.76 -9.35
C VAL A 2 -2.35 -13.75 -9.41
N VAL A 3 -1.12 -14.21 -9.73
CA VAL A 3 0.05 -13.32 -9.83
C VAL A 3 -0.11 -12.24 -10.90
N GLY A 4 -0.84 -12.51 -11.98
CA GLY A 4 -1.15 -11.52 -13.02
C GLY A 4 -2.12 -10.45 -12.55
N ALA A 5 -3.14 -10.84 -11.77
CA ALA A 5 -4.06 -9.88 -11.15
C ALA A 5 -3.33 -8.94 -10.18
N ILE A 6 -2.42 -9.49 -9.35
CA ILE A 6 -1.59 -8.68 -8.45
C ILE A 6 -0.68 -7.75 -9.23
N GLY A 7 -0.01 -8.23 -10.28
CA GLY A 7 0.87 -7.40 -11.12
C GLY A 7 0.14 -6.25 -11.80
N THR A 8 -1.06 -6.50 -12.35
CA THR A 8 -1.88 -5.44 -12.95
C THR A 8 -2.30 -4.40 -11.92
N LEU A 9 -2.67 -4.82 -10.70
CA LEU A 9 -3.00 -3.90 -9.62
C LEU A 9 -1.79 -3.04 -9.21
N GLN A 10 -0.60 -3.64 -9.12
CA GLN A 10 0.65 -2.90 -8.85
C GLN A 10 0.96 -1.88 -9.95
N ALA A 11 0.80 -2.25 -11.21
CA ALA A 11 0.97 -1.34 -12.34
C ALA A 11 -0.03 -0.18 -12.28
N LEU A 12 -1.30 -0.46 -11.96
CA LEU A 12 -2.32 0.57 -11.80
C LEU A 12 -2.01 1.53 -10.65
N GLU A 13 -1.59 1.02 -9.49
CA GLU A 13 -1.17 1.86 -8.35
C GLU A 13 0.01 2.75 -8.73
N THR A 14 0.98 2.19 -9.46
CA THR A 14 2.13 2.94 -9.96
C THR A 14 1.70 4.09 -10.87
N LEU A 15 0.78 3.83 -11.80
CA LEU A 15 0.23 4.88 -12.66
C LEU A 15 -0.46 5.97 -11.86
N LYS A 16 -1.34 5.61 -10.90
CA LYS A 16 -2.02 6.57 -10.03
C LYS A 16 -1.04 7.50 -9.32
N LEU A 17 0.05 6.94 -8.78
CA LEU A 17 1.11 7.70 -8.11
C LEU A 17 1.83 8.65 -9.08
N ILE A 18 2.17 8.19 -10.28
CA ILE A 18 2.86 8.99 -11.30
C ILE A 18 2.01 10.18 -11.76
N VAL A 19 0.71 9.95 -12.00
CA VAL A 19 -0.18 10.99 -12.52
C VAL A 19 -0.85 11.82 -11.43
N GLY A 20 -0.65 11.47 -10.16
CA GLY A 20 -1.21 12.19 -9.00
C GLY A 20 -2.73 12.10 -8.89
N ILE A 21 -3.35 10.95 -9.22
CA ILE A 21 -4.80 10.76 -9.11
C ILE A 21 -5.19 9.74 -8.04
N GLY A 22 -6.33 9.98 -7.40
CA GLY A 22 -6.88 9.12 -6.37
C GLY A 22 -6.03 9.09 -5.10
N GLU A 23 -6.41 8.20 -4.18
CA GLU A 23 -5.67 7.99 -2.94
C GLU A 23 -4.65 6.87 -3.10
N SER A 24 -3.46 7.08 -2.53
CA SER A 24 -2.42 6.06 -2.47
C SER A 24 -2.81 4.94 -1.51
N LEU A 25 -2.44 3.71 -1.88
CA LEU A 25 -2.49 2.54 -1.00
C LEU A 25 -1.28 2.44 -0.06
N ALA A 26 -0.34 3.40 -0.09
CA ALA A 26 0.76 3.45 0.86
C ALA A 26 0.25 3.44 2.32
N GLY A 27 0.90 2.65 3.18
CA GLY A 27 0.46 2.45 4.57
C GLY A 27 -0.72 1.49 4.73
N TYR A 28 -1.11 0.78 3.67
CA TYR A 28 -2.09 -0.30 3.72
C TYR A 28 -1.51 -1.61 3.16
N LEU A 29 -1.92 -2.74 3.74
CA LEU A 29 -1.74 -4.06 3.16
C LEU A 29 -3.05 -4.47 2.47
N LEU A 30 -2.99 -4.71 1.17
CA LEU A 30 -4.10 -5.24 0.40
C LEU A 30 -3.87 -6.74 0.15
N THR A 31 -4.77 -7.58 0.66
CA THR A 31 -4.71 -9.03 0.46
C THR A 31 -5.81 -9.50 -0.48
N PHE A 32 -5.48 -10.40 -1.39
CA PHE A 32 -6.43 -11.06 -2.30
C PHE A 32 -6.54 -12.54 -1.97
N ASP A 33 -7.73 -12.98 -1.57
CA ASP A 33 -8.06 -14.39 -1.45
C ASP A 33 -8.71 -14.87 -2.76
N ALA A 34 -7.95 -15.60 -3.57
CA ALA A 34 -8.42 -16.08 -4.87
C ALA A 34 -9.41 -17.25 -4.78
N ARG A 35 -9.52 -17.93 -3.63
CA ARG A 35 -10.49 -19.02 -3.45
C ARG A 35 -11.90 -18.46 -3.27
N TYR A 36 -12.01 -17.37 -2.52
CA TYR A 36 -13.29 -16.72 -2.20
C TYR A 36 -13.53 -15.43 -3.00
N MET A 37 -12.55 -15.00 -3.80
CA MET A 37 -12.58 -13.76 -4.58
C MET A 37 -12.71 -12.49 -3.70
N ASP A 38 -12.11 -12.53 -2.51
CA ASP A 38 -12.21 -11.46 -1.52
C ASP A 38 -10.98 -10.56 -1.50
N TRP A 39 -11.25 -9.26 -1.32
CA TRP A 39 -10.23 -8.24 -1.09
C TRP A 39 -10.36 -7.68 0.32
N ARG A 40 -9.23 -7.59 1.03
CA ARG A 40 -9.17 -6.93 2.34
C ARG A 40 -8.10 -5.86 2.35
N LYS A 41 -8.48 -4.65 2.74
CA LYS A 41 -7.58 -3.50 2.95
C LYS A 41 -7.36 -3.34 4.45
N LEU A 42 -6.12 -3.54 4.89
CA LEU A 42 -5.72 -3.45 6.28
C LEU A 42 -4.80 -2.24 6.44
N LYS A 43 -5.04 -1.38 7.44
CA LYS A 43 -4.06 -0.33 7.78
C LYS A 43 -2.81 -1.01 8.33
N LEU A 44 -1.65 -0.62 7.81
CA LEU A 44 -0.36 -1.14 8.26
C LEU A 44 0.29 -0.10 9.17
N PRO A 45 0.18 -0.24 10.51
CA PRO A 45 0.81 0.69 11.43
C PRO A 45 2.34 0.56 11.36
N GLN A 46 3.03 1.68 11.57
CA GLN A 46 4.48 1.65 11.74
C GLN A 46 4.82 0.93 13.04
N ASN A 47 5.83 0.07 13.00
CA ASN A 47 6.41 -0.52 14.20
C ASN A 47 7.50 0.43 14.74
N PRO A 48 7.35 0.98 15.97
CA PRO A 48 8.34 1.90 16.55
C PRO A 48 9.72 1.25 16.74
N ASP A 49 9.78 -0.08 16.86
CA ASP A 49 11.03 -0.82 17.06
C ASP A 49 11.64 -1.32 15.73
N CYS A 50 11.11 -0.88 14.58
CA CYS A 50 11.61 -1.30 13.27
C CYS A 50 12.94 -0.61 12.94
N GLU A 51 14.05 -1.34 13.05
CA GLU A 51 15.40 -0.85 12.70
C GLU A 51 15.50 -0.30 11.27
N ALA A 52 14.85 -0.97 10.30
CA ALA A 52 14.84 -0.52 8.91
C ALA A 52 14.04 0.77 8.71
N CYS A 53 13.00 0.99 9.52
CA CYS A 53 12.08 2.11 9.38
C CYS A 53 12.60 3.36 10.10
N ASN A 54 13.25 3.17 11.26
CA ASN A 54 13.72 4.27 12.12
C ASN A 54 14.86 5.11 11.50
N ASN A 55 15.52 4.58 10.46
CA ASN A 55 16.53 5.31 9.71
C ASN A 55 15.95 6.18 8.59
N PHE A 56 14.67 6.00 8.23
CA PHE A 56 13.98 6.82 7.24
C PHE A 56 12.96 7.70 7.94
N ARG A 57 13.33 8.95 8.22
CA ARG A 57 12.35 9.97 8.64
C ARG A 57 11.39 10.24 7.47
N ASP A 58 10.25 9.58 7.51
CA ASP A 58 9.15 9.83 6.59
C ASP A 58 8.36 11.07 7.05
N ASN A 59 8.64 12.23 6.46
CA ASN A 59 7.98 13.51 6.78
C ASN A 59 6.51 13.58 6.28
N ARG A 60 5.83 12.47 5.97
CA ARG A 60 4.45 12.45 5.44
C ARG A 60 3.36 12.40 6.51
N THR A 61 3.70 12.34 7.79
CA THR A 61 2.71 12.33 8.89
C THR A 61 2.16 13.72 9.29
N GLU A 62 2.59 14.81 8.66
CA GLU A 62 2.13 16.18 9.02
C GLU A 62 0.91 16.68 8.21
N SER A 63 0.33 15.91 7.29
CA SER A 63 -0.77 16.38 6.41
C SER A 63 -2.19 15.97 6.84
N GLU A 64 -2.37 15.19 7.91
CA GLU A 64 -3.70 14.72 8.35
C GLU A 64 -3.92 14.94 9.86
N ALA A 65 -3.67 16.17 10.32
CA ALA A 65 -4.18 16.70 11.60
C ALA A 65 -4.99 17.98 11.36
#